data_AF-R5KPQ7-F1
#
_entry.id   AF-R5KPQ7-F1
#
_cell.length_a   1.000
_cell.length_b   1.000
_cell.length_c   1.000
_cell.angle_alpha   90.00
_cell.angle_beta   90.00
_cell.angle_gamma   90.00
#
_symmetry.space_group_name_H-M   'P 1'
#
loop_
_entity.id
_entity.type
_entity.pdbx_description
1 polymer ?
#
loop_
_entity_poly.entity_id
_entity_poly.type
_entity_poly.pdbx_seq_one_letter_code
_entity_poly.pdbx_strand_id
1 'polypeptide(L)' 'MQYTNEKIQHLNKALSVNKFGESYGIEKNNILRIEKAQGYCKLITIWQVANAFGLKFSEFIKYVEEKLGDDFTLIDE' A
#
# COMPACT_ATOMS: atom_id res chain seq x y z
N MET A 1 -1.06 -9.16 -18.26
CA MET A 1 -1.60 -9.59 -16.95
C MET A 1 -0.69 -10.56 -16.19
N GLN A 2 0.17 -11.36 -16.85
CA GLN A 2 1.16 -12.22 -16.16
C GLN A 2 2.26 -11.47 -15.38
N TYR A 3 2.69 -10.29 -15.85
CA TYR A 3 3.77 -9.50 -15.22
C TYR A 3 3.45 -8.98 -13.80
N THR A 4 2.17 -8.83 -13.45
CA THR A 4 1.75 -8.30 -12.14
C THR A 4 1.86 -9.37 -11.05
N ASN A 5 1.67 -10.65 -11.39
CA ASN A 5 1.63 -11.74 -10.42
C ASN A 5 3.01 -12.07 -9.84
N GLU A 6 4.09 -12.01 -10.63
CA GLU A 6 5.45 -12.25 -10.14
C GLU A 6 5.93 -11.15 -9.18
N LYS A 7 5.58 -9.88 -9.46
CA LYS A 7 5.82 -8.76 -8.52
C LYS A 7 5.05 -8.95 -7.22
N ILE A 8 3.76 -9.28 -7.29
CA ILE A 8 2.92 -9.57 -6.12
C ILE A 8 3.49 -10.74 -5.30
N GLN A 9 4.05 -11.76 -5.96
CA GLN A 9 4.65 -12.92 -5.31
C GLN A 9 5.93 -12.57 -4.53
N HIS A 10 6.68 -11.53 -4.93
CA HIS A 10 7.79 -11.00 -4.13
C HIS A 10 7.34 -10.21 -2.89
N LEU A 11 6.12 -9.67 -2.87
CA LEU A 11 5.54 -8.99 -1.70
C LEU A 11 5.21 -9.98 -0.58
N ASN A 12 5.06 -11.27 -0.90
CA ASN A 12 4.84 -12.35 0.08
C ASN A 12 6.09 -12.73 0.88
N LYS A 13 7.26 -12.12 0.62
CA LYS A 13 8.35 -12.12 1.62
C LYS A 13 7.94 -11.15 2.72
N ALA A 14 7.19 -11.66 3.70
CA ALA A 14 6.83 -10.92 4.90
C ALA A 14 8.11 -10.52 5.67
N LEU A 15 8.67 -9.38 5.30
CA LEU A 15 9.59 -8.66 6.17
C LEU A 15 8.79 -8.26 7.40
N SER A 16 9.38 -8.37 8.58
CA SER A 16 8.77 -7.72 9.75
C SER A 16 8.59 -6.24 9.43
N VAL A 17 7.53 -5.62 9.95
CA VAL A 17 7.25 -4.19 9.73
C VAL A 17 8.46 -3.30 10.04
N ASN A 18 9.29 -3.69 11.02
CA ASN A 18 10.55 -3.03 11.34
C ASN A 18 11.53 -3.11 10.14
N LYS A 19 11.78 -4.32 9.63
CA LYS A 19 12.70 -4.54 8.52
C LYS A 19 12.21 -3.88 7.23
N PHE A 20 10.89 -3.86 7.00
CA PHE A 20 10.30 -3.13 5.88
C PHE A 20 10.51 -1.62 6.03
N GLY A 21 10.17 -1.05 7.19
CA GLY A 21 10.36 0.37 7.45
C GLY A 21 11.81 0.82 7.29
N GLU A 22 12.74 0.07 7.87
CA GLU A 22 14.19 0.32 7.75
C GLU A 22 14.68 0.27 6.29
N SER A 23 14.25 -0.74 5.52
CA SER A 23 14.71 -0.93 4.14
C SER A 23 14.30 0.20 3.18
N TYR A 24 13.18 0.86 3.47
CA TYR A 24 12.57 1.85 2.57
C TYR A 24 12.45 3.25 3.19
N GLY A 25 13.00 3.47 4.39
CA GLY A 25 12.95 4.76 5.08
C GLY A 25 11.53 5.18 5.48
N ILE A 26 10.65 4.21 5.75
CA ILE A 26 9.26 4.44 6.16
C ILE A 26 9.16 4.19 7.66
N GLU A 27 8.65 5.16 8.40
CA GLU A 27 8.49 5.01 9.84
C GLU A 27 7.47 3.91 10.17
N LYS A 28 7.83 3.02 11.10
CA LYS A 28 7.07 1.82 11.46
C LYS A 28 5.63 2.13 11.87
N ASN A 29 5.42 3.12 12.74
CA ASN A 29 4.09 3.47 13.22
C ASN A 29 3.20 3.97 12.10
N ASN A 30 3.73 4.64 11.08
CA ASN A 30 2.97 5.00 9.88
C ASN A 30 2.46 3.75 9.15
N ILE A 31 3.31 2.73 8.98
CA ILE A 31 2.89 1.46 8.34
C ILE A 31 1.81 0.78 9.17
N LEU A 32 2.04 0.63 10.49
CA LEU A 32 1.07 -0.01 11.39
C LEU A 32 -0.26 0.73 11.44
N ARG A 33 -0.26 2.06 11.37
CA ARG A 33 -1.48 2.86 11.33
C ARG A 33 -2.25 2.63 10.04
N ILE A 34 -1.55 2.50 8.91
CA ILE A 34 -2.18 2.17 7.62
C ILE A 34 -2.81 0.78 7.68
N GLU A 35 -2.07 -0.24 8.12
CA GLU A 35 -2.56 -1.62 8.21
C GLU A 35 -3.78 -1.77 9.14
N LYS A 36 -3.82 -0.98 10.22
CA LYS A 36 -4.91 -1.01 11.20
C LYS A 36 -6.03 0.00 10.90
N ALA A 37 -5.96 0.71 9.77
CA ALA A 37 -6.86 1.81 9.42
C ALA A 37 -7.01 2.86 10.56
N GLN A 38 -5.93 3.14 11.30
CA GLN A 38 -5.93 4.04 12.44
C GLN A 38 -5.71 5.50 12.01
N GLY A 39 -6.82 6.13 11.63
CA GLY A 39 -6.91 7.53 11.21
C GLY A 39 -6.34 7.77 9.82
N TYR A 40 -6.30 9.04 9.42
CA TYR A 40 -5.83 9.42 8.09
C TYR A 40 -4.31 9.24 7.97
N CYS A 41 -3.90 8.78 6.80
CA CYS A 41 -2.52 8.72 6.36
C CYS A 41 -2.23 9.83 5.35
N LYS A 42 -0.98 10.28 5.27
CA LYS A 42 -0.58 11.22 4.22
C LYS A 42 -0.47 10.46 2.90
N LEU A 43 -0.94 11.07 1.81
CA LEU A 43 -0.84 10.52 0.45
C LEU A 43 0.59 10.06 0.12
N ILE A 44 1.59 10.87 0.48
CA ILE A 44 3.00 10.56 0.23
C ILE A 44 3.47 9.28 0.92
N THR A 45 2.92 8.94 2.08
CA THR A 45 3.24 7.71 2.80
C THR A 45 2.71 6.49 2.07
N ILE A 46 1.46 6.55 1.56
CA ILE A 46 0.90 5.47 0.74
C ILE A 46 1.69 5.31 -0.56
N TRP A 47 2.12 6.41 -1.17
CA TRP A 47 3.01 6.36 -2.33
C TRP A 47 4.33 5.68 -2.01
N GLN A 48 5.01 6.04 -0.92
CA GLN A 48 6.24 5.36 -0.50
C GLN A 48 6.04 3.85 -0.33
N VAL A 49 4.93 3.43 0.28
CA VAL A 49 4.57 2.02 0.42
C VAL A 49 4.39 1.34 -0.95
N ALA A 50 3.68 1.99 -1.90
CA ALA A 50 3.53 1.47 -3.26
C ALA A 50 4.89 1.28 -3.96
N ASN A 51 5.78 2.27 -3.87
CA ASN A 51 7.12 2.19 -4.44
C ASN A 51 7.98 1.09 -3.78
N ALA A 52 7.86 0.90 -2.47
CA ALA A 52 8.55 -0.17 -1.73
C ALA A 52 8.14 -1.57 -2.24
N PHE A 53 6.89 -1.70 -2.68
CA PHE A 53 6.36 -2.88 -3.35
C PHE A 53 6.67 -2.94 -4.86
N GLY A 54 7.46 -1.99 -5.39
CA GLY A 54 7.85 -1.95 -6.80
C GLY A 54 6.73 -1.59 -7.76
N LEU A 55 5.67 -0.93 -7.26
CA LEU A 55 4.51 -0.48 -8.01
C LEU A 55 4.61 1.03 -8.28
N LYS A 56 4.12 1.48 -9.43
CA LYS A 56 3.76 2.88 -9.59
C LYS A 56 2.55 3.18 -8.70
N PHE A 57 2.48 4.40 -8.19
CA PHE A 57 1.35 4.79 -7.34
C PHE A 57 -0.01 4.65 -8.03
N SER A 58 -0.09 4.97 -9.32
CA SER A 58 -1.31 4.78 -10.11
C SER A 58 -1.74 3.32 -10.22
N GLU A 59 -0.79 2.37 -10.30
CA GLU A 59 -1.09 0.94 -10.31
C GLU A 59 -1.65 0.49 -8.96
N PHE A 60 -1.08 1.01 -7.87
CA PHE A 60 -1.56 0.72 -6.52
C PHE A 60 -2.97 1.27 -6.28
N ILE A 61 -3.24 2.53 -6.62
CA ILE A 61 -4.57 3.12 -6.42
C ILE A 61 -5.62 2.43 -7.29
N LYS A 62 -5.28 2.10 -8.54
CA LYS A 62 -6.19 1.32 -9.39
C LYS A 62 -6.57 -0.02 -8.76
N TYR A 63 -5.59 -0.72 -8.16
CA TYR A 63 -5.87 -1.96 -7.44
C TYR A 63 -6.78 -1.75 -6.22
N VAL A 64 -6.61 -0.63 -5.49
CA VAL A 64 -7.48 -0.28 -4.37
C VAL A 64 -8.91 -0.01 -4.84
N GLU A 65 -9.10 0.78 -5.90
CA GLU A 65 -10.42 1.05 -6.50
C GLU A 65 -11.12 -0.25 -6.95
N GLU A 66 -10.39 -1.13 -7.65
CA GLU A 66 -10.89 -2.45 -8.07
C GLU A 66 -11.33 -3.33 -6.88
N LYS A 67 -10.73 -3.15 -5.69
CA LYS A 67 -11.08 -3.90 -4.48
C LYS A 67 -12.26 -3.32 -3.71
N LEU A 68 -12.42 -2.01 -3.74
CA LEU A 68 -13.51 -1.31 -3.06
C LEU A 68 -14.81 -1.39 -3.85
N GLY A 69 -14.72 -1.48 -5.17
CA GLY A 69 -15.86 -1.57 -6.09
C GLY A 69 -16.38 -0.21 -6.53
N ASP A 70 -17.13 -0.20 -7.63
CA ASP A 70 -17.56 1.03 -8.32
C ASP A 70 -18.50 1.92 -7.48
N ASP A 71 -19.21 1.31 -6.52
CA ASP A 71 -20.18 2.01 -5.65
C ASP A 71 -19.53 2.60 -4.39
N PHE A 72 -18.23 2.41 -4.18
CA PHE A 72 -17.55 2.92 -2.99
C PHE A 72 -17.31 4.43 -3.09
N THR A 73 -17.77 5.19 -2.09
CA THR A 73 -17.49 6.62 -1.92
C THR A 73 -16.90 6.92 -0.55
N LEU A 74 -16.00 7.90 -0.49
CA LEU A 74 -15.47 8.46 0.76
C LEU A 74 -16.32 9.63 1.29
N ILE A 75 -17.31 10.05 0.51
CA ILE A 75 -18.22 11.13 0.84
C ILE A 75 -19.55 10.48 1.24
N ASP A 76 -19.96 10.71 2.49
CA ASP A 76 -21.32 10.42 2.92
C ASP A 76 -22.26 11.47 2.30
N GLU A 77 -23.39 11.04 1.74
CA GLU A 77 -24.46 11.93 1.26
C GLU A 77 -25.12 12.75 2.39
#